data_AF-A0A136IT41-F1
#
_entry.id   AF-A0A136IT41-F1
#
_cell.length_a   1.000
_cell.length_b   1.000
_cell.length_c   1.000
_cell.angle_alpha   90.00
_cell.angle_beta   90.00
_cell.angle_gamma   90.00
#
_symmetry.space_group_name_H-M   'P 1'
#
loop_
_entity.id
_entity.type
_entity.pdbx_description
1 polymer ?
#
loop_
_entity_poly.entity_id
_entity_poly.type
_entity_poly.pdbx_seq_one_letter_code
_entity_poly.pdbx_strand_id
1 'polypeptide(L)'
;IGAACLSLAQSVHGFAESSGPGRQVLTQVIWTAVSDSGGQLSDTDIGSAKTSILQRIGYLVHYPDPVYFVDYVYPPASCDPLEHRIRLRILDILRAALIEPSFFRCSASEMVAAALSATWRRIFSRPWAQDLNLVLGHPYADIEWIAVLLQG
;
A
#
# COMPACT_ATOMS: atom_id res chain seq x y z
N ILE A 1 -11.71 -14.45 4.14
CA ILE A 1 -11.74 -13.03 3.69
C ILE A 1 -10.37 -12.57 3.18
N GLY A 2 -9.30 -12.61 3.99
CA GLY A 2 -7.95 -12.18 3.54
C GLY A 2 -7.46 -12.81 2.23
N ALA A 3 -7.58 -14.15 2.10
CA ALA A 3 -7.25 -14.86 0.85
C ALA A 3 -8.07 -14.38 -0.37
N ALA A 4 -9.34 -14.03 -0.17
CA ALA A 4 -10.19 -13.49 -1.24
C ALA A 4 -9.79 -12.05 -1.61
N CYS A 5 -9.41 -11.21 -0.64
CA CYS A 5 -8.86 -9.88 -0.90
C CYS A 5 -7.54 -9.95 -1.68
N LEU A 6 -6.64 -10.88 -1.32
CA LEU A 6 -5.39 -11.12 -2.06
C LEU A 6 -5.65 -11.60 -3.49
N SER A 7 -6.57 -12.56 -3.68
CA SER A 7 -6.97 -13.04 -5.00
C SER A 7 -7.59 -11.94 -5.87
N LEU A 8 -8.36 -11.03 -5.26
CA LEU A 8 -8.90 -9.84 -5.93
C LEU A 8 -7.79 -8.88 -6.36
N ALA A 9 -6.88 -8.53 -5.46
CA ALA A 9 -5.76 -7.64 -5.76
C ALA A 9 -4.89 -8.20 -6.91
N GLN A 10 -4.62 -9.51 -6.91
CA GLN A 10 -3.92 -10.18 -8.03
C GLN A 10 -4.65 -10.02 -9.37
N SER A 11 -5.99 -10.11 -9.35
CA SER A 11 -6.81 -10.00 -10.56
C SER A 11 -6.78 -8.58 -11.13
N VAL A 12 -6.76 -7.56 -10.26
CA VAL A 12 -6.87 -6.14 -10.63
C VAL A 12 -5.52 -5.57 -11.10
N HIS A 13 -4.42 -5.91 -10.42
CA HIS A 13 -3.10 -5.38 -10.75
C HIS A 13 -2.37 -6.15 -11.86
N GLY A 14 -3.07 -6.98 -12.64
CA GLY A 14 -2.48 -7.72 -13.76
C GLY A 14 -1.47 -8.82 -13.36
N PHE A 15 -1.35 -9.14 -12.07
CA PHE A 15 -0.60 -10.34 -11.63
C PHE A 15 -1.24 -11.62 -12.17
N ALA A 16 -2.53 -11.59 -12.55
CA ALA A 16 -3.20 -12.71 -13.19
C ALA A 16 -2.73 -12.99 -14.63
N GLU A 17 -2.23 -11.99 -15.36
CA GLU A 17 -1.84 -12.11 -16.78
C GLU A 17 -0.34 -12.31 -16.97
N SER A 18 0.48 -11.85 -16.03
CA SER A 18 1.93 -12.09 -16.08
C SER A 18 2.29 -13.40 -15.38
N SER A 19 3.00 -14.28 -16.06
CA SER A 19 3.75 -15.42 -15.48
C SER A 19 4.99 -14.95 -14.70
N GLY A 20 4.90 -13.78 -14.05
CA GLY A 20 5.99 -13.18 -13.30
C GLY A 20 6.14 -13.78 -11.89
N PRO A 21 7.32 -13.63 -11.28
CA PRO A 21 7.61 -14.15 -9.93
C PRO A 21 6.63 -13.65 -8.86
N GLY A 22 6.07 -12.44 -9.02
CA GLY A 22 5.05 -11.91 -8.12
C GLY A 22 3.75 -12.74 -8.08
N ARG A 23 3.32 -13.32 -9.21
CA ARG A 23 2.15 -14.20 -9.25
C ARG A 23 2.39 -15.49 -8.49
N GLN A 24 3.57 -16.09 -8.66
CA GLN A 24 3.93 -17.35 -7.99
C GLN A 24 3.99 -17.15 -6.47
N VAL A 25 4.62 -16.06 -6.02
CA VAL A 25 4.70 -15.71 -4.59
C VAL A 25 3.32 -15.45 -4.01
N LEU A 26 2.48 -14.64 -4.65
CA LEU A 26 1.14 -14.34 -4.13
C LEU A 26 0.20 -15.56 -4.15
N THR A 27 0.29 -16.40 -5.19
CA THR A 27 -0.44 -17.67 -5.27
C THR A 27 0.00 -18.60 -4.15
N GLN A 28 1.31 -18.70 -3.91
CA GLN A 28 1.86 -19.49 -2.81
C GLN A 28 1.39 -18.97 -1.46
N VAL A 29 1.39 -17.65 -1.22
CA VAL A 29 0.90 -17.06 0.04
C VAL A 29 -0.58 -17.40 0.29
N ILE A 30 -1.42 -17.31 -0.74
CA ILE A 30 -2.84 -17.69 -0.64
C ILE A 30 -2.97 -19.17 -0.25
N TRP A 31 -2.23 -20.06 -0.92
CA TRP A 31 -2.31 -21.50 -0.66
C TRP A 31 -1.68 -21.93 0.67
N THR A 32 -0.64 -21.24 1.13
CA THR A 32 -0.10 -21.42 2.48
C THR A 32 -1.15 -21.04 3.52
N ALA A 33 -1.81 -19.88 3.38
CA ALA A 33 -2.89 -19.48 4.27
C ALA A 33 -4.09 -20.46 4.26
N VAL A 34 -4.39 -21.07 3.11
CA VAL A 34 -5.40 -22.14 3.00
C VAL A 34 -4.95 -23.40 3.72
N SER A 35 -3.70 -23.83 3.52
CA SER A 35 -3.13 -25.01 4.20
C SER A 35 -3.10 -24.81 5.72
N ASP A 36 -2.71 -23.62 6.19
CA ASP A 36 -2.62 -23.26 7.61
C ASP A 36 -3.99 -23.20 8.29
N SER A 37 -5.08 -23.06 7.51
CA SER A 37 -6.45 -23.19 8.02
C SER A 37 -6.86 -24.64 8.32
N GLY A 38 -5.96 -25.62 8.15
CA GLY A 38 -6.26 -27.04 8.35
C GLY A 38 -7.25 -27.61 7.33
N GLY A 39 -7.30 -27.03 6.13
CA GLY A 39 -8.23 -27.43 5.06
C GLY A 39 -9.66 -26.93 5.25
N GLN A 40 -9.91 -25.98 6.16
CA GLN A 40 -11.23 -25.37 6.35
C GLN A 40 -11.63 -24.38 5.24
N LEU A 41 -10.69 -23.99 4.38
CA LEU A 41 -10.92 -23.08 3.26
C LEU A 41 -10.83 -23.85 1.94
N SER A 42 -11.89 -23.82 1.14
CA SER A 42 -11.89 -24.32 -0.23
C SER A 42 -11.83 -23.18 -1.26
N ASP A 43 -11.50 -23.52 -2.51
CA ASP A 43 -11.57 -22.57 -3.63
C ASP A 43 -12.96 -21.95 -3.77
N THR A 44 -14.02 -22.73 -3.52
CA THR A 44 -15.41 -22.28 -3.54
C THR A 44 -15.68 -21.22 -2.48
N ASP A 45 -15.09 -21.36 -1.29
CA ASP A 45 -15.23 -20.38 -0.21
C ASP A 45 -14.52 -19.07 -0.55
N ILE A 46 -13.33 -19.16 -1.17
CA ILE A 46 -12.59 -18.00 -1.65
C ILE A 46 -13.37 -17.28 -2.76
N GLY A 47 -13.94 -18.02 -3.72
CA GLY A 47 -14.76 -17.46 -4.80
C GLY A 47 -16.06 -16.81 -4.30
N SER A 48 -16.72 -17.42 -3.33
CA SER A 48 -17.92 -16.88 -2.70
C SER A 48 -17.62 -15.59 -1.93
N ALA A 49 -16.53 -15.58 -1.15
CA ALA A 49 -16.07 -14.39 -0.45
C ALA A 49 -15.66 -13.26 -1.42
N LYS A 50 -14.99 -13.60 -2.53
CA LYS A 50 -14.62 -12.65 -3.58
C LYS A 50 -15.85 -11.94 -4.16
N THR A 51 -16.89 -12.70 -4.49
CA THR A 51 -18.16 -12.15 -5.00
C THR A 51 -18.83 -11.23 -3.98
N SER A 52 -18.88 -11.66 -2.71
CA SER A 52 -19.45 -10.87 -1.62
C SER A 52 -18.70 -9.54 -1.39
N ILE A 53 -17.37 -9.55 -1.46
CA ILE A 53 -16.54 -8.34 -1.34
C ILE A 53 -16.83 -7.38 -2.50
N LEU A 54 -16.83 -7.88 -3.75
CA LEU A 54 -17.09 -7.06 -4.94
C LEU A 54 -18.45 -6.35 -4.87
N GLN A 55 -19.49 -7.06 -4.43
CA GLN A 55 -20.82 -6.48 -4.24
C GLN A 55 -20.82 -5.38 -3.18
N ARG A 56 -20.11 -5.58 -2.05
CA ARG A 56 -20.03 -4.59 -0.97
C ARG A 56 -19.29 -3.32 -1.35
N ILE A 57 -18.27 -3.42 -2.21
CA ILE A 57 -17.51 -2.26 -2.68
C ILE A 57 -18.10 -1.65 -3.97
N GLY A 58 -19.26 -2.12 -4.44
CA GLY A 58 -19.89 -1.63 -5.66
C GLY A 58 -19.07 -1.86 -6.93
N TYR A 59 -18.26 -2.93 -6.96
CA TYR A 59 -17.32 -3.24 -8.03
C TYR A 59 -16.24 -2.17 -8.28
N LEU A 60 -16.05 -1.23 -7.33
CA LEU A 60 -15.00 -0.22 -7.38
C LEU A 60 -13.67 -0.83 -6.95
N VAL A 61 -13.00 -1.49 -7.91
CA VAL A 61 -11.72 -2.17 -7.68
C VAL A 61 -10.49 -1.33 -8.04
N HIS A 62 -10.68 -0.24 -8.79
CA HIS A 62 -9.62 0.70 -9.15
C HIS A 62 -9.56 1.84 -8.15
N TYR A 63 -8.94 1.60 -6.99
CA TYR A 63 -8.55 2.66 -6.08
C TYR A 63 -7.05 2.95 -6.23
N PRO A 64 -6.63 4.23 -6.27
CA PRO A 64 -5.21 4.54 -6.24
C PRO A 64 -4.63 4.08 -4.90
N ASP A 65 -3.77 3.08 -4.95
CA ASP A 65 -3.05 2.58 -3.78
C ASP A 65 -1.94 3.57 -3.38
N PRO A 66 -1.38 3.46 -2.17
CA PRO A 66 -0.27 4.31 -1.74
C PRO A 66 0.95 4.26 -2.67
N VAL A 67 1.21 3.13 -3.34
CA VAL A 67 2.36 2.97 -4.24
C VAL A 67 2.20 3.84 -5.48
N TYR A 68 0.98 3.98 -6.01
CA TYR A 68 0.68 4.90 -7.12
C TYR A 68 1.16 6.33 -6.83
N PHE A 69 0.87 6.86 -5.64
CA PHE A 69 1.32 8.21 -5.25
C PHE A 69 2.83 8.27 -5.02
N VAL A 70 3.45 7.21 -4.49
CA VAL A 70 4.91 7.15 -4.35
C VAL A 70 5.58 7.20 -5.71
N ASP A 71 5.10 6.43 -6.68
CA ASP A 71 5.68 6.38 -8.02
C ASP A 71 5.45 7.67 -8.82
N TYR A 72 4.41 8.44 -8.49
CA TYR A 72 4.21 9.78 -9.02
C TYR A 72 5.28 10.78 -8.53
N VAL A 73 5.67 10.70 -7.25
CA VAL A 73 6.66 11.61 -6.65
C VAL A 73 8.10 11.14 -6.91
N TYR A 74 8.34 9.84 -6.80
CA TYR A 74 9.64 9.19 -6.98
C TYR A 74 9.50 8.00 -7.93
N PRO A 75 9.62 8.23 -9.25
CA PRO A 75 9.44 7.17 -10.24
C PRO A 75 10.45 6.03 -10.04
N PRO A 76 10.05 4.76 -10.28
CA PRO A 76 10.96 3.60 -10.19
C PRO A 76 12.17 3.70 -11.12
N ALA A 77 12.03 4.44 -12.23
CA ALA A 77 13.08 4.66 -13.23
C ALA A 77 14.03 5.81 -12.87
N SER A 78 13.89 6.44 -11.69
CA SER A 78 14.83 7.48 -11.27
C SER A 78 16.25 6.91 -11.17
N CYS A 79 17.18 7.59 -11.83
CA CYS A 79 18.60 7.27 -11.76
C CYS A 79 19.29 7.92 -10.54
N ASP A 80 18.60 8.76 -9.76
CA ASP A 80 19.18 9.40 -8.58
C ASP A 80 19.22 8.40 -7.40
N PRO A 81 20.41 8.03 -6.89
CA PRO A 81 20.54 7.13 -5.75
C PRO A 81 19.89 7.66 -4.45
N LEU A 82 19.74 8.98 -4.31
CA LEU A 82 19.06 9.59 -3.17
C LEU A 82 17.55 9.39 -3.28
N GLU A 83 16.95 9.69 -4.44
CA GLU A 83 15.53 9.47 -4.69
C GLU A 83 15.16 8.00 -4.56
N HIS A 84 15.99 7.08 -5.06
CA HIS A 84 15.78 5.66 -4.89
C HIS A 84 15.75 5.22 -3.42
N ARG A 85 16.68 5.73 -2.60
CA ARG A 85 16.70 5.44 -1.16
C ARG A 85 15.49 6.04 -0.43
N ILE A 86 15.09 7.25 -0.79
CA ILE A 86 13.89 7.90 -0.25
C ILE A 86 12.66 7.05 -0.58
N ARG A 87 12.50 6.63 -1.84
CA ARG A 87 11.41 5.75 -2.29
C ARG A 87 11.32 4.47 -1.48
N LEU A 88 12.42 3.72 -1.36
CA LEU A 88 12.43 2.47 -0.60
C LEU A 88 12.01 2.69 0.86
N ARG A 89 12.48 3.78 1.46
CA ARG A 89 12.13 4.11 2.85
C ARG A 89 10.65 4.42 3.02
N ILE A 90 10.06 5.17 2.10
CA ILE A 90 8.62 5.47 2.11
C ILE A 90 7.81 4.18 2.01
N LEU A 91 8.18 3.29 1.08
CA LEU A 91 7.50 2.00 0.91
C LEU A 91 7.56 1.14 2.18
N ASP A 92 8.69 1.13 2.89
CA ASP A 92 8.81 0.40 4.16
C ASP A 92 7.89 0.99 5.26
N ILE A 93 7.80 2.31 5.36
CA ILE A 93 6.88 2.97 6.30
C ILE A 93 5.43 2.65 5.95
N LEU A 94 5.07 2.72 4.67
CA LEU A 94 3.71 2.42 4.21
C LEU A 94 3.32 0.96 4.48
N ARG A 95 4.25 0.00 4.34
CA ARG A 95 4.00 -1.40 4.70
C ARG A 95 3.64 -1.55 6.17
N ALA A 96 4.33 -0.85 7.07
CA ALA A 96 4.01 -0.86 8.49
C ALA A 96 2.65 -0.19 8.77
N ALA A 97 2.36 0.91 8.08
CA ALA A 97 1.10 1.63 8.25
C ALA A 97 -0.13 0.81 7.79
N LEU A 98 0.02 -0.02 6.74
CA LEU A 98 -1.08 -0.83 6.19
C LEU A 98 -1.60 -1.93 7.14
N ILE A 99 -0.81 -2.32 8.15
CA ILE A 99 -1.21 -3.33 9.14
C ILE A 99 -1.63 -2.72 10.48
N GLU A 100 -1.46 -1.41 10.64
CA GLU A 100 -1.72 -0.70 11.89
C GLU A 100 -3.12 -0.05 11.85
N PRO A 101 -4.07 -0.48 12.73
CA PRO A 101 -5.46 -0.05 12.67
C PRO A 101 -5.67 1.46 12.77
N SER A 102 -4.75 2.15 13.43
CA SER A 102 -4.75 3.61 13.59
C SER A 102 -4.77 4.35 12.24
N PHE A 103 -4.24 3.73 11.17
CA PHE A 103 -4.17 4.34 9.83
C PHE A 103 -5.30 3.92 8.88
N PHE A 104 -6.24 3.05 9.28
CA PHE A 104 -7.31 2.57 8.38
C PHE A 104 -8.29 3.66 7.92
N ARG A 105 -8.30 4.82 8.60
CA ARG A 105 -9.11 5.98 8.23
C ARG A 105 -8.37 6.97 7.33
N CYS A 106 -7.06 6.81 7.17
CA CYS A 106 -6.26 7.67 6.31
C CYS A 106 -6.46 7.26 4.85
N SER A 107 -6.61 8.24 3.97
CA SER A 107 -6.54 8.04 2.54
C SER A 107 -5.11 7.68 2.11
N ALA A 108 -4.98 7.05 0.95
CA ALA A 108 -3.68 6.66 0.41
C ALA A 108 -2.72 7.86 0.23
N SER A 109 -3.24 9.02 -0.19
CA SER A 109 -2.43 10.24 -0.36
C SER A 109 -2.01 10.85 0.99
N GLU A 110 -2.84 10.79 2.03
CA GLU A 110 -2.46 11.21 3.40
C GLU A 110 -1.35 10.32 3.97
N MET A 111 -1.49 8.99 3.82
CA MET A 111 -0.46 8.04 4.26
C MET A 111 0.89 8.30 3.58
N VAL A 112 0.87 8.57 2.28
CA VAL A 112 2.07 8.84 1.48
C VAL A 112 2.69 10.17 1.87
N ALA A 113 1.89 11.21 2.04
CA ALA A 113 2.37 12.51 2.52
C ALA A 113 3.02 12.41 3.91
N ALA A 114 2.43 11.61 4.80
CA ALA A 114 2.98 11.37 6.13
C ALA A 114 4.30 10.61 6.09
N ALA A 115 4.36 9.54 5.29
CA ALA A 115 5.57 8.73 5.11
C ALA A 115 6.71 9.54 4.45
N LEU A 116 6.38 10.41 3.50
CA LEU A 116 7.29 11.38 2.88
C LEU A 116 7.87 12.33 3.94
N SER A 117 6.99 12.97 4.72
CA SER A 117 7.38 13.89 5.79
C SER A 117 8.28 13.22 6.83
N ALA A 118 7.93 12.01 7.27
CA ALA A 118 8.72 11.21 8.20
C ALA A 118 10.11 10.85 7.64
N THR A 119 10.17 10.43 6.37
CA THR A 119 11.41 10.09 5.67
C THR A 119 12.33 11.31 5.55
N TRP A 120 11.76 12.46 5.19
CA TRP A 120 12.53 13.70 5.00
C TRP A 120 13.11 14.24 6.30
N ARG A 121 12.29 14.28 7.37
CA ARG A 121 12.77 14.65 8.71
C ARG A 121 13.95 13.77 9.12
N ARG A 122 13.90 12.47 8.81
CA ARG A 122 14.96 11.52 9.17
C ARG A 122 16.25 11.69 8.37
N ILE A 123 16.16 12.04 7.09
CA ILE A 123 17.34 12.18 6.22
C ILE A 123 17.99 13.54 6.38
N PHE A 124 17.20 14.60 6.48
CA PHE A 124 17.69 15.99 6.42
C PHE A 124 17.62 16.72 7.77
N SER A 125 17.15 16.07 8.83
CA SER A 125 17.00 16.64 10.18
C SER A 125 16.23 17.97 10.21
N ARG A 126 15.33 18.18 9.24
CA ARG A 126 14.52 19.39 9.11
C ARG A 126 13.10 19.03 8.67
N PRO A 127 12.08 19.76 9.12
CA PRO A 127 10.72 19.58 8.64
C PRO A 127 10.67 19.85 7.13
N TRP A 128 9.99 18.96 6.40
CA TRP A 128 9.70 19.19 4.98
C TRP A 128 8.64 20.29 4.90
N ALA A 129 9.09 21.52 4.64
CA ALA A 129 8.24 22.70 4.65
C ALA A 129 7.84 23.09 3.22
N GLN A 130 6.54 23.22 2.99
CA GLN A 130 5.88 23.94 1.89
C GLN A 130 5.72 23.25 0.53
N ASP A 131 6.70 22.52 0.00
CA ASP A 131 6.60 22.04 -1.40
C ASP A 131 5.60 20.88 -1.62
N LEU A 132 5.19 20.16 -0.57
CA LEU A 132 4.28 19.00 -0.69
C LEU A 132 2.79 19.35 -0.69
N ASN A 133 2.39 20.51 -0.17
CA ASN A 133 1.04 21.04 -0.36
C ASN A 133 0.72 21.15 -1.87
N LEU A 134 1.75 21.41 -2.71
CA LEU A 134 1.63 21.49 -4.16
C LEU A 134 1.57 20.12 -4.85
N VAL A 135 2.13 19.06 -4.25
CA VAL A 135 2.27 17.74 -4.88
C VAL A 135 1.13 16.79 -4.53
N LEU A 136 0.66 16.80 -3.28
CA LEU A 136 -0.41 15.90 -2.81
C LEU A 136 -1.66 16.63 -2.32
N GLY A 137 -1.65 17.97 -2.32
CA GLY A 137 -2.84 18.79 -2.03
C GLY A 137 -3.25 18.86 -0.55
N HIS A 138 -2.43 18.34 0.37
CA HIS A 138 -2.78 18.23 1.78
C HIS A 138 -2.03 19.25 2.63
N PRO A 139 -2.71 20.04 3.50
CA PRO A 139 -2.06 20.95 4.41
C PRO A 139 -1.12 20.21 5.38
N TYR A 140 0.10 20.73 5.55
CA TYR A 140 1.09 20.18 6.48
C TYR A 140 0.54 19.89 7.90
N ALA A 141 -0.31 20.77 8.43
CA ALA A 141 -0.91 20.63 9.76
C ALA A 141 -1.77 19.37 9.90
N ASP A 142 -2.41 18.92 8.82
CA ASP A 142 -3.30 17.76 8.81
C ASP A 142 -2.53 16.43 8.73
N ILE A 143 -1.24 16.49 8.37
CA ILE A 143 -0.38 15.31 8.15
C ILE A 143 0.64 15.14 9.29
N GLU A 144 0.95 16.21 10.03
CA GLU A 144 1.99 16.20 11.04
C GLU A 144 1.76 15.13 12.12
N TRP A 145 0.52 14.95 12.57
CA TRP A 145 0.19 13.93 13.57
C TRP A 145 0.42 12.50 13.03
N ILE A 146 0.09 12.23 11.76
CA ILE A 146 0.35 10.93 11.11
C ILE A 146 1.86 10.70 10.98
N ALA A 147 2.60 11.73 10.56
CA ALA A 147 4.05 11.66 10.39
C ALA A 147 4.79 11.38 11.71
N VAL A 148 4.31 11.91 12.84
CA VAL A 148 4.86 11.62 14.17
C VAL A 148 4.55 10.19 14.59
N LEU A 149 3.32 9.69 14.38
CA LEU A 149 2.97 8.31 14.70
C LEU A 149 3.75 7.28 13.88
N LEU A 150 4.07 7.60 12.63
CA LEU A 150 4.86 6.73 11.75
C LEU A 150 6.36 6.71 12.07
N GLN A 151 6.85 7.53 13.01
CA GLN A 151 8.26 7.56 13.39
C GLN A 151 8.66 6.46 14.37
N GLY A 152 7.72 6.00 15.21
CA GLY A 152 7.99 5.08 16.32
C GLY A 152 8.71 5.76 17.48
#